data_AF-A0A399NRY4-F1
#
_entry.id   AF-A0A399NRY4-F1
#
_cell.length_a   1.000
_cell.length_b   1.000
_cell.length_c   1.000
_cell.angle_alpha   90.00
_cell.angle_beta   90.00
_cell.angle_gamma   90.00
#
_symmetry.space_group_name_H-M   'P 1'
#
loop_
_entity.id
_entity.type
_entity.pdbx_description
1 polymer ?
#
loop_
_entity_poly.entity_id
_entity_poly.type
_entity_poly.pdbx_seq_one_letter_code
_entity_poly.pdbx_strand_id
1 'polypeptide(L)'
;HSFPSRLIAERSTAAWVHGAVRTPPRTHEYCVDSVARCHPPALRNVRIREVVLDERDTIVLAGLRVTTPLRTLCDITRTVADFTPAHEAACLGLLALPGVTGAAARQHL
;
A
#
# COMPACT_ATOMS: atom_id res chain seq x y z
N HIS A 1 -16.42 7.45 -14.38
CA HIS A 1 -15.03 7.91 -14.20
C HIS A 1 -14.17 6.64 -14.22
N SER A 2 -13.33 6.44 -15.24
CA SER A 2 -12.50 5.24 -15.36
C SER A 2 -11.36 5.34 -14.35
N PHE A 3 -11.24 4.37 -13.44
CA PHE A 3 -10.07 4.27 -12.58
C PHE A 3 -8.84 4.03 -13.48
N PRO A 4 -7.76 4.82 -13.35
CA PRO A 4 -6.57 4.60 -14.17
C PRO A 4 -6.03 3.20 -13.90
N SER A 5 -5.91 2.37 -14.94
CA SER A 5 -5.49 0.96 -14.87
C SER A 5 -4.08 0.75 -14.29
N ARG A 6 -3.36 1.83 -13.98
CA ARG A 6 -2.00 1.85 -13.45
C ARG A 6 -1.92 2.22 -11.97
N LEU A 7 -3.03 2.56 -11.32
CA LEU A 7 -3.02 2.81 -9.88
C LEU A 7 -2.85 1.50 -9.12
N ILE A 8 -1.93 1.53 -8.17
CA ILE A 8 -1.60 0.39 -7.31
C ILE A 8 -1.97 0.82 -5.90
N ALA A 9 -2.89 0.11 -5.25
CA ALA A 9 -3.27 0.41 -3.88
C ALA A 9 -2.07 0.18 -2.95
N GLU A 10 -1.81 1.13 -2.05
CA GLU A 10 -0.67 1.08 -1.13
C GLU A 10 -1.08 1.49 0.30
N ARG A 11 -0.13 1.34 1.24
CA ARG A 11 -0.23 1.77 2.64
C ARG A 11 -1.58 1.46 3.27
N SER A 12 -2.30 2.45 3.80
CA SER A 12 -3.56 2.21 4.52
C SER A 12 -4.66 1.61 3.62
N THR A 13 -4.62 1.89 2.32
CA THR A 13 -5.57 1.28 1.37
C THR A 13 -5.22 -0.17 1.13
N ALA A 14 -3.95 -0.49 0.88
CA ALA A 14 -3.50 -1.87 0.73
C ALA A 14 -3.74 -2.70 2.00
N ALA A 15 -3.46 -2.14 3.18
CA ALA A 15 -3.70 -2.82 4.44
C ALA A 15 -5.19 -3.20 4.61
N TRP A 16 -6.10 -2.30 4.26
CA TRP A 16 -7.53 -2.60 4.24
C TRP A 16 -7.90 -3.67 3.21
N VAL A 17 -7.37 -3.58 1.98
CA VAL A 17 -7.64 -4.57 0.91
C VAL A 17 -7.14 -5.96 1.29
N HIS A 18 -6.02 -6.07 1.99
CA HIS A 18 -5.51 -7.35 2.54
C HIS A 18 -6.29 -7.85 3.76
N GLY A 19 -7.25 -7.08 4.27
CA GLY A 19 -8.02 -7.41 5.46
C GLY A 19 -7.29 -7.18 6.79
N ALA A 20 -6.15 -6.49 6.79
CA ALA A 20 -5.40 -6.16 8.01
C ALA A 20 -6.17 -5.19 8.92
N VAL A 21 -7.05 -4.37 8.35
CA VAL A 21 -8.00 -3.53 9.09
C VAL A 21 -9.40 -3.66 8.49
N ARG A 22 -10.43 -3.51 9.33
CA ARG A 22 -11.84 -3.68 8.91
C ARG A 22 -12.40 -2.47 8.17
N THR A 23 -11.97 -1.27 8.55
CA THR A 23 -12.53 -0.01 8.06
C THR A 23 -11.61 0.60 7.00
N PRO A 24 -12.13 1.05 5.85
CA PRO A 24 -11.31 1.73 4.85
C PRO A 24 -10.77 3.06 5.38
N PRO A 25 -9.61 3.54 4.88
CA PRO A 25 -9.08 4.83 5.27
C PRO A 25 -9.95 5.98 4.75
N ARG A 26 -9.94 7.11 5.46
CA ARG A 26 -10.64 8.34 5.01
C ARG A 26 -10.08 8.91 3.71
N THR A 27 -8.80 8.72 3.48
CA THR A 27 -8.09 9.12 2.26
C THR A 27 -7.43 7.88 1.71
N HIS A 28 -7.81 7.49 0.50
CA HIS A 28 -7.20 6.36 -0.17
C HIS A 28 -5.81 6.72 -0.69
N GLU A 29 -4.93 5.74 -0.71
CA GLU A 29 -3.52 5.91 -1.05
C GLU A 29 -3.17 4.93 -2.14
N TYR A 30 -2.60 5.47 -3.22
CA TYR A 30 -2.15 4.70 -4.36
C TYR A 30 -0.75 5.13 -4.77
N CYS A 31 -0.01 4.23 -5.38
CA CYS A 31 1.19 4.57 -6.13
C CYS A 31 0.98 4.34 -7.62
N VAL A 32 1.86 4.97 -8.40
CA VAL A 32 2.16 4.59 -9.77
C VAL A 32 3.63 4.25 -9.86
N ASP A 33 3.97 3.33 -10.76
CA ASP A 33 5.36 3.04 -11.07
C ASP A 33 6.00 4.27 -11.74
N SER A 34 7.02 4.83 -11.09
CA SER A 34 7.79 5.99 -11.58
C SER A 34 8.38 5.79 -12.97
N VAL A 35 8.68 4.55 -13.37
CA VAL A 35 9.24 4.23 -14.70
C VAL A 35 8.17 4.35 -15.78
N ALA A 36 6.89 4.21 -15.43
CA ALA A 36 5.76 4.22 -16.35
C ALA A 36 5.21 5.62 -16.67
N ARG A 37 5.90 6.70 -16.25
CA ARG A 37 5.62 8.14 -16.49
C ARG A 37 4.14 8.43 -16.76
N CYS A 38 3.36 8.52 -15.69
CA CYS A 38 1.94 8.86 -15.76
C CYS A 38 1.67 10.01 -14.78
N HIS A 39 1.10 11.11 -15.24
CA HIS A 39 0.68 12.19 -14.35
C HIS A 39 -0.55 11.71 -13.56
N PRO A 40 -0.48 11.61 -12.23
CA PRO A 40 -1.58 11.10 -11.45
C PRO A 40 -2.75 12.09 -11.49
N PRO A 41 -4.00 11.64 -11.74
CA PRO A 41 -5.15 12.52 -11.71
C PRO A 41 -5.37 13.06 -10.29
N ALA A 42 -5.68 14.35 -10.17
CA ALA A 42 -6.10 14.93 -8.91
C ALA A 42 -7.53 14.45 -8.58
N LEU A 43 -7.64 13.52 -7.63
CA LEU A 43 -8.90 12.96 -7.15
C LEU A 43 -9.15 13.39 -5.71
N ARG A 44 -10.42 13.67 -5.37
CA ARG A 44 -10.79 14.00 -3.97
C ARG A 44 -10.57 12.79 -3.07
N ASN A 45 -10.05 13.01 -1.86
CA ASN A 45 -9.78 11.98 -0.86
C ASN A 45 -8.87 10.84 -1.36
N VAL A 46 -7.99 11.13 -2.31
CA VAL A 46 -7.01 10.20 -2.85
C VAL A 46 -5.64 10.87 -2.83
N ARG A 47 -4.63 10.15 -2.36
CA ARG A 47 -3.22 10.53 -2.45
C ARG A 47 -2.53 9.59 -3.41
N ILE A 48 -1.77 10.14 -4.34
CA ILE A 48 -1.00 9.36 -5.29
C ILE A 48 0.46 9.80 -5.21
N ARG A 49 1.39 8.83 -5.12
CA ARG A 49 2.83 9.09 -5.23
C ARG A 49 3.46 8.23 -6.30
N GLU A 50 4.62 8.66 -6.78
CA GLU A 50 5.46 7.85 -7.66
C GLU A 50 6.42 7.02 -6.81
N VAL A 51 6.57 5.74 -7.17
CA VAL A 51 7.41 4.79 -6.43
C VAL A 51 8.12 3.88 -7.41
N VAL A 52 9.35 3.50 -7.11
CA VAL A 52 10.04 2.40 -7.79
C VAL A 52 9.49 1.09 -7.24
N LEU A 53 8.94 0.26 -8.12
CA LEU A 53 8.37 -1.04 -7.78
C LEU A 53 9.05 -2.13 -8.59
N ASP A 54 9.40 -3.22 -7.91
CA ASP A 54 9.74 -4.49 -8.52
C ASP A 54 8.45 -5.31 -8.77
N GLU A 55 8.48 -6.26 -9.69
CA GLU A 55 7.35 -7.16 -9.95
C GLU A 55 6.87 -7.87 -8.67
N ARG A 56 7.81 -8.24 -7.78
CA ARG A 56 7.50 -8.90 -6.50
C ARG A 56 6.84 -7.99 -5.46
N ASP A 57 6.84 -6.68 -5.68
CA ASP A 57 6.30 -5.71 -4.73
C ASP A 57 4.78 -5.60 -4.82
N THR A 58 4.16 -6.18 -5.85
CA THR A 58 2.71 -6.08 -6.07
C THR A 58 2.07 -7.44 -6.35
N ILE A 59 0.81 -7.58 -5.97
CA ILE A 59 -0.08 -8.67 -6.38
C ILE A 59 -1.38 -8.10 -6.95
N VAL A 60 -2.16 -8.93 -7.64
CA VAL A 60 -3.50 -8.58 -8.10
C VAL A 60 -4.54 -9.26 -7.21
N LEU A 61 -5.42 -8.47 -6.62
CA LEU A 61 -6.56 -8.94 -5.83
C LEU A 61 -7.84 -8.41 -6.47
N ALA A 62 -8.73 -9.30 -6.91
CA ALA A 62 -9.99 -8.95 -7.57
C ALA A 62 -9.82 -7.93 -8.72
N GLY A 63 -8.74 -8.03 -9.50
CA GLY A 63 -8.43 -7.13 -10.62
C GLY A 63 -7.77 -5.81 -10.22
N LEU A 64 -7.61 -5.51 -8.93
CA LEU A 64 -6.86 -4.35 -8.44
C LEU A 64 -5.40 -4.74 -8.16
N ARG A 65 -4.45 -3.96 -8.68
CA ARG A 65 -3.05 -4.08 -8.26
C ARG A 65 -2.86 -3.48 -6.87
N VAL A 66 -2.19 -4.21 -5.98
CA VAL A 66 -1.98 -3.84 -4.57
C VAL A 66 -0.55 -4.16 -4.20
N THR A 67 0.12 -3.33 -3.38
CA THR A 67 1.41 -3.71 -2.79
C THR A 67 1.27 -4.97 -1.96
N THR A 68 2.27 -5.88 -1.96
CA THR A 68 2.21 -7.09 -1.12
C THR A 68 2.07 -6.73 0.36
N PRO A 69 1.58 -7.64 1.22
CA PRO A 69 1.50 -7.38 2.65
C PRO A 69 2.83 -6.92 3.27
N LEU A 70 3.94 -7.56 2.89
CA LEU A 70 5.29 -7.19 3.34
C LEU A 70 5.70 -5.80 2.87
N ARG A 71 5.51 -5.51 1.57
CA ARG A 71 5.81 -4.18 1.02
C ARG A 71 4.97 -3.10 1.69
N THR A 72 3.69 -3.38 1.89
CA THR A 72 2.74 -2.46 2.56
C THR A 72 3.20 -2.13 3.97
N LEU A 73 3.63 -3.13 4.74
CA LEU A 73 4.17 -2.94 6.09
C LEU A 73 5.39 -2.01 6.05
N CYS A 74 6.36 -2.30 5.17
CA CYS A 74 7.58 -1.50 5.02
C CYS A 74 7.30 -0.06 4.54
N ASP A 75 6.36 0.12 3.61
CA ASP A 75 5.98 1.46 3.15
C ASP A 75 5.35 2.29 4.27
N ILE A 76 4.47 1.71 5.10
CA ILE A 76 3.88 2.40 6.25
C ILE A 76 4.97 2.80 7.26
N THR A 77 5.85 1.86 7.63
CA THR A 77 6.87 2.11 8.65
C THR A 77 7.96 3.08 8.19
N ARG A 78 8.24 3.14 6.88
CA ARG A 78 9.30 4.01 6.32
C ARG A 78 8.80 5.41 5.96
N THR A 79 7.57 5.55 5.47
CA THR A 79 7.15 6.78 4.76
C THR A 79 6.15 7.64 5.51
N VAL A 80 5.53 7.12 6.57
CA VAL A 80 4.58 7.91 7.37
C VAL A 80 5.35 8.76 8.37
N ALA A 81 5.27 10.08 8.22
CA ALA A 81 5.87 11.03 9.16
C ALA A 81 5.17 11.00 10.54
N ASP A 82 3.83 11.03 10.54
CA ASP A 82 3.00 10.98 11.75
C ASP A 82 2.43 9.58 11.93
N PHE A 83 3.16 8.71 12.61
CA PHE A 83 2.68 7.36 12.91
C PHE A 83 1.51 7.43 13.90
N THR A 84 0.36 6.85 13.55
CA THR A 84 -0.90 6.98 14.30
C THR A 84 -1.36 5.60 14.77
N PRO A 85 -2.30 5.51 15.73
CA PRO A 85 -2.88 4.22 16.12
C PRO A 85 -3.52 3.44 14.95
N ALA A 86 -4.00 4.13 13.92
CA ALA A 86 -4.52 3.47 12.72
C ALA A 86 -3.39 2.81 11.90
N HIS A 87 -2.21 3.44 11.83
CA HIS A 87 -1.02 2.85 11.22
C HIS A 87 -0.52 1.65 12.03
N GLU A 88 -0.52 1.75 13.36
CA GLU A 88 -0.16 0.65 14.25
C GLU A 88 -1.08 -0.56 14.05
N ALA A 89 -2.40 -0.36 14.08
CA ALA A 89 -3.38 -1.42 13.86
C ALA A 89 -3.21 -2.09 12.48
N ALA A 90 -2.93 -1.29 11.44
CA ALA A 90 -2.61 -1.81 10.12
C ALA A 90 -1.34 -2.66 10.11
N CYS A 91 -0.25 -2.20 10.74
CA CYS A 91 0.99 -2.96 10.84
C CYS A 91 0.81 -4.28 11.60
N LEU A 92 0.10 -4.26 12.73
CA LEU A 92 -0.20 -5.47 13.51
C LEU A 92 -1.06 -6.46 12.72
N GLY A 93 -2.09 -5.96 12.02
CA GLY A 93 -2.92 -6.79 11.15
C GLY A 93 -2.13 -7.40 9.99
N LEU A 94 -1.23 -6.64 9.38
CA LEU A 94 -0.35 -7.13 8.31
C LEU A 94 0.62 -8.21 8.82
N LEU A 95 1.19 -8.03 10.02
CA LEU A 95 2.07 -9.01 10.66
C LEU A 95 1.36 -10.33 11.01
N ALA A 96 0.04 -10.30 11.19
CA ALA A 96 -0.76 -11.50 11.41
C ALA A 96 -1.04 -12.29 10.12
N LEU A 97 -0.75 -11.72 8.94
CA LEU A 97 -0.96 -12.40 7.66
C LEU A 97 0.15 -13.41 7.38
N PRO A 98 -0.17 -14.57 6.77
CA PRO A 98 0.83 -15.56 6.39
C PRO A 98 1.92 -14.96 5.49
N GLY A 99 3.18 -15.30 5.76
CA GLY A 99 4.33 -14.85 4.96
C GLY A 99 4.88 -13.46 5.33
N VAL A 100 4.21 -12.71 6.21
CA VAL A 100 4.77 -11.47 6.77
C VAL A 100 5.50 -11.79 8.06
N THR A 101 6.83 -11.74 8.03
CA THR A 101 7.65 -11.95 9.23
C THR A 101 8.52 -10.73 9.52
N GLY A 102 8.84 -10.51 10.79
CA GLY A 102 9.78 -9.45 11.18
C GLY A 102 11.19 -9.65 10.60
N ALA A 103 11.58 -10.88 10.26
CA ALA A 103 12.83 -11.16 9.55
C ALA A 103 12.77 -10.68 8.09
N ALA A 104 11.68 -11.00 7.38
CA ALA A 104 11.46 -10.53 6.01
C ALA A 104 11.34 -9.00 5.95
N ALA A 105 10.69 -8.37 6.95
CA ALA A 105 10.59 -6.92 7.02
C ALA A 105 11.96 -6.25 7.15
N ARG A 106 12.86 -6.79 7.99
CA ARG A 106 14.23 -6.28 8.15
C ARG A 106 15.09 -6.40 6.89
N GLN A 107 14.83 -7.38 6.03
CA GLN A 107 15.55 -7.52 4.75
C GLN A 107 15.08 -6.50 3.69
N HIS A 108 13.90 -5.91 3.90
CA HIS A 108 13.25 -5.02 2.96
C HIS A 108 13.38 -3.54 3.36
N LEU A 109 13.77 -3.28 4.61
CA LEU A 109 14.08 -1.97 5.19
C LEU A 109 15.48 -1.50 4.80
#